data_AF-A0A1G9KB70-F1
#
_entry.id   AF-A0A1G9KB70-F1
#
_cell.length_a   1.000
_cell.length_b   1.000
_cell.length_c   1.000
_cell.angle_alpha   90.00
_cell.angle_beta   90.00
_cell.angle_gamma   90.00
#
_symmetry.space_group_name_H-M   'P 1'
#
loop_
_entity.id
_entity.type
_entity.pdbx_description
1 polymer ?
#
loop_
_entity_poly.entity_id
_entity_poly.type
_entity_poly.pdbx_seq_one_letter_code
_entity_poly.pdbx_strand_id
1 'polypeptide(L)'
;MNIFWLKIAIWITTLGSPTQIIKRNEARQIAEKAFQEKNYDRAITYYEYLERTQLVVDPDIILNLAHAAFAKKDTALARQQYSRLMRVPNPGISSTALNQLGVIDCLSGDSLAAENLFRDALERNPSNDQARYNFELMRRFRRDVPPPATPPGTPPPTGTPPPPKESADVAVSTRRDEFLKSLKQFNLTEEQAIRLLEASHNQEIQYIQQRPRKAENVVDTREKW
;
A
#
# COMPACT_ATOMS: atom_id res chain seq x y z
N MET A 1 -6.51 36.61 31.66
CA MET A 1 -7.41 35.80 30.82
C MET A 1 -7.71 34.51 31.56
N ASN A 2 -8.96 34.26 31.94
CA ASN A 2 -9.29 33.09 32.75
C ASN A 2 -9.08 31.81 31.90
N ILE A 3 -8.27 30.85 32.37
CA ILE A 3 -7.95 29.61 31.62
C ILE A 3 -9.22 28.86 31.21
N PHE A 4 -10.31 29.04 31.96
CA PHE A 4 -11.64 28.54 31.63
C PHE A 4 -12.18 29.05 30.28
N TRP A 5 -12.10 30.37 30.03
CA TRP A 5 -12.54 30.96 28.76
C TRP A 5 -11.63 30.57 27.59
N LEU A 6 -10.33 30.42 27.85
CA LEU A 6 -9.40 29.89 26.87
C LEU A 6 -9.73 28.43 26.51
N LYS A 7 -10.07 27.59 27.50
CA LYS A 7 -10.49 26.20 27.28
C LYS A 7 -11.81 26.11 26.52
N ILE A 8 -12.77 27.00 26.80
CA ILE A 8 -14.04 27.07 26.05
C ILE A 8 -13.79 27.54 24.61
N ALA A 9 -12.96 28.56 24.40
CA ALA A 9 -12.60 29.02 23.07
C ALA A 9 -11.85 27.95 22.26
N ILE A 10 -10.94 27.22 22.91
CA ILE A 10 -10.28 26.04 22.32
C ILE A 10 -11.31 24.95 22.03
N TRP A 11 -12.23 24.67 22.94
CA TRP A 11 -13.27 23.64 22.75
C TRP A 11 -14.22 23.96 21.58
N ILE A 12 -14.63 25.23 21.44
CA ILE A 12 -15.46 25.71 20.33
C ILE A 12 -14.71 25.72 18.99
N THR A 13 -13.39 25.97 19.00
CA THR A 13 -12.57 25.96 17.77
C THR A 13 -12.07 24.57 17.38
N THR A 14 -12.02 23.62 18.32
CA THR A 14 -11.50 22.26 18.07
C THR A 14 -12.56 21.26 17.63
N LEU A 15 -13.83 21.47 18.00
CA LEU A 15 -14.96 20.74 17.44
C LEU A 15 -15.38 21.41 16.13
N GLY A 16 -14.89 20.88 14.99
CA GLY A 16 -15.29 21.40 13.68
C GLY A 16 -16.82 21.53 13.56
N SER A 17 -17.30 22.52 12.79
CA SER A 17 -18.73 22.79 12.63
C SER A 17 -19.53 21.50 12.41
N PRO A 18 -20.67 21.27 13.09
CA PRO A 18 -21.52 20.09 12.88
C PRO A 18 -21.81 19.81 11.41
N THR A 19 -21.91 20.86 10.58
CA THR A 19 -22.10 20.74 9.13
C THR A 19 -20.91 20.10 8.41
N GLN A 20 -19.68 20.33 8.88
CA GLN A 20 -18.47 19.75 8.30
C GLN A 20 -18.30 18.27 8.65
N ILE A 21 -18.70 17.87 9.87
CA ILE A 21 -18.71 16.47 10.26
C ILE A 21 -19.69 15.69 9.38
N ILE A 22 -20.91 16.21 9.19
CA ILE A 22 -21.92 15.61 8.31
C ILE A 22 -21.39 15.46 6.87
N LYS A 23 -20.82 16.54 6.31
CA LYS A 23 -20.26 16.52 4.94
C LYS A 23 -19.12 15.53 4.77
N ARG A 24 -18.26 15.34 5.78
CA ARG A 24 -17.19 14.34 5.75
C ARG A 24 -17.75 12.92 5.82
N ASN A 25 -18.74 12.69 6.68
CA ASN A 25 -19.37 11.37 6.78
C ASN A 25 -20.11 11.00 5.49
N GLU A 26 -20.79 11.98 4.88
CA GLU A 26 -21.40 11.83 3.57
C GLU A 26 -20.37 11.55 2.47
N ALA A 27 -19.27 12.33 2.42
CA ALA A 27 -18.19 12.13 1.46
C ALA A 27 -17.57 10.73 1.57
N ARG A 28 -17.40 10.19 2.79
CA ARG A 28 -16.91 8.82 3.02
C ARG A 28 -17.86 7.79 2.44
N GLN A 29 -19.17 7.92 2.70
CA GLN A 29 -20.17 7.00 2.13
C GLN A 29 -20.21 7.07 0.59
N ILE A 30 -20.12 8.27 0.02
CA ILE A 30 -20.10 8.45 -1.43
C ILE A 30 -18.84 7.80 -2.03
N ALA A 31 -17.67 7.99 -1.41
CA ALA A 31 -16.41 7.40 -1.88
C ALA A 31 -16.47 5.86 -1.86
N GLU A 32 -16.93 5.27 -0.75
CA GLU A 32 -17.09 3.82 -0.61
C GLU A 32 -18.07 3.25 -1.63
N LYS A 33 -19.24 3.88 -1.79
CA LYS A 33 -20.25 3.47 -2.76
C LYS A 33 -19.73 3.56 -4.19
N ALA A 34 -19.07 4.66 -4.54
CA ALA A 34 -18.48 4.85 -5.86
C ALA A 34 -17.41 3.79 -6.16
N PHE A 35 -16.60 3.43 -5.17
CA PHE A 35 -15.60 2.37 -5.31
C PHE A 35 -16.26 1.01 -5.55
N GLN A 36 -17.33 0.67 -4.81
CA GLN A 36 -18.11 -0.57 -5.01
C GLN A 36 -18.77 -0.64 -6.39
N GLU A 37 -19.25 0.50 -6.89
CA GLU A 37 -19.82 0.64 -8.23
C GLU A 37 -18.76 0.67 -9.36
N LYS A 38 -17.48 0.46 -9.02
CA LYS A 38 -16.31 0.56 -9.93
C LYS A 38 -16.16 1.94 -10.57
N ASN A 39 -16.82 2.95 -10.02
CA ASN A 39 -16.64 4.35 -10.40
C ASN A 39 -15.43 4.93 -9.65
N TYR A 40 -14.25 4.48 -10.04
CA TYR A 40 -13.01 4.77 -9.33
C TYR A 40 -12.64 6.26 -9.38
N ASP A 41 -12.94 6.96 -10.47
CA ASP A 41 -12.76 8.42 -10.58
C ASP A 41 -13.52 9.18 -9.51
N ARG A 42 -14.81 8.83 -9.31
CA ARG A 42 -15.63 9.45 -8.28
C ARG A 42 -15.15 9.05 -6.88
N ALA A 43 -14.74 7.80 -6.67
CA ALA A 43 -14.17 7.37 -5.39
C ALA A 43 -12.92 8.19 -5.03
N ILE A 44 -11.96 8.31 -5.96
CA ILE A 44 -10.73 9.10 -5.81
C ILE A 44 -11.07 10.55 -5.47
N THR A 45 -12.00 11.16 -6.21
CA THR A 45 -12.41 12.55 -5.99
C THR A 45 -12.87 12.80 -4.55
N TYR A 46 -13.71 11.92 -4.00
CA TYR A 46 -14.23 12.09 -2.64
C TYR A 46 -13.19 11.70 -1.57
N TYR A 47 -12.31 10.73 -1.82
CA TYR A 47 -11.20 10.45 -0.90
C TYR A 47 -10.18 11.59 -0.84
N GLU A 48 -9.85 12.22 -1.97
CA GLU A 48 -9.00 13.42 -1.99
C GLU A 48 -9.66 14.61 -1.27
N TYR A 49 -10.99 14.76 -1.39
CA TYR A 49 -11.72 15.76 -0.61
C TYR A 49 -11.61 15.50 0.90
N LEU A 50 -11.75 14.25 1.34
CA LEU A 50 -11.57 13.88 2.74
C LEU A 50 -10.16 14.19 3.24
N GLU A 51 -9.15 13.88 2.43
CA GLU A 51 -7.76 14.18 2.75
C GLU A 51 -7.52 15.69 2.93
N ARG A 52 -7.96 16.51 1.96
CA ARG A 52 -7.74 17.96 1.96
C ARG A 52 -8.47 18.69 3.09
N THR A 53 -9.52 18.09 3.63
CA THR A 53 -10.36 18.72 4.65
C THR A 53 -9.95 18.35 6.07
N GLN A 54 -9.00 17.44 6.29
CA GLN A 54 -8.57 16.99 7.62
C GLN A 54 -7.15 17.46 7.96
N LEU A 55 -6.94 17.91 9.19
CA LEU A 55 -5.60 18.28 9.67
C LEU A 55 -4.71 17.03 9.84
N VAL A 56 -5.30 15.97 10.39
CA VAL A 56 -4.69 14.65 10.51
C VAL A 56 -5.61 13.69 9.77
N VAL A 57 -5.10 13.14 8.68
CA VAL A 57 -5.85 12.26 7.80
C VAL A 57 -5.82 10.86 8.39
N ASP A 58 -6.99 10.21 8.43
CA ASP A 58 -7.08 8.81 8.84
C ASP A 58 -6.30 7.92 7.84
N PRO A 59 -5.34 7.09 8.29
CA PRO A 59 -4.63 6.16 7.42
C PRO A 59 -5.54 5.26 6.56
N ASP A 60 -6.75 4.96 7.02
CA ASP A 60 -7.73 4.19 6.25
C ASP A 60 -8.24 4.96 5.02
N ILE A 61 -8.35 6.30 5.10
CA ILE A 61 -8.72 7.15 3.96
C ILE A 61 -7.62 7.12 2.89
N ILE A 62 -6.35 7.24 3.33
CA ILE A 62 -5.19 7.16 2.44
C ILE A 62 -5.12 5.77 1.78
N LEU A 63 -5.39 4.71 2.55
CA LEU A 63 -5.37 3.34 2.06
C LEU A 63 -6.46 3.12 1.00
N ASN A 64 -7.69 3.57 1.27
CA ASN A 64 -8.79 3.44 0.32
C ASN A 64 -8.59 4.29 -0.94
N LEU A 65 -7.99 5.48 -0.82
CA LEU A 65 -7.56 6.28 -1.97
C LEU A 65 -6.55 5.50 -2.83
N ALA A 66 -5.55 4.89 -2.20
CA ALA A 66 -4.55 4.08 -2.89
C ALA A 66 -5.18 2.88 -3.61
N HIS A 67 -6.13 2.20 -2.97
CA HIS A 67 -6.90 1.11 -3.58
C HIS A 67 -7.73 1.58 -4.79
N ALA A 68 -8.41 2.73 -4.67
CA ALA A 68 -9.18 3.33 -5.77
C ALA A 68 -8.28 3.72 -6.96
N ALA A 69 -7.14 4.34 -6.70
CA ALA A 69 -6.14 4.67 -7.71
C ALA A 69 -5.59 3.41 -8.39
N PHE A 70 -5.24 2.38 -7.61
CA PHE A 70 -4.74 1.11 -8.13
C PHE A 70 -5.78 0.41 -9.01
N ALA A 71 -7.03 0.34 -8.58
CA ALA A 71 -8.13 -0.24 -9.35
C ALA A 71 -8.40 0.51 -10.67
N LYS A 72 -8.21 1.83 -10.67
CA LYS A 72 -8.24 2.69 -11.87
C LYS A 72 -7.01 2.47 -12.79
N LYS A 73 -6.01 1.70 -12.36
CA LYS A 73 -4.69 1.53 -13.00
C LYS A 73 -3.81 2.79 -12.96
N ASP A 74 -4.14 3.74 -12.10
CA ASP A 74 -3.26 4.88 -11.78
C ASP A 74 -2.22 4.43 -10.76
N THR A 75 -1.23 3.68 -11.24
CA THR A 75 -0.17 3.09 -10.41
C THR A 75 0.78 4.15 -9.82
N ALA A 76 0.86 5.33 -10.44
CA ALA A 76 1.65 6.45 -9.94
C ALA A 76 1.02 7.02 -8.66
N LEU A 77 -0.27 7.37 -8.72
CA LEU A 77 -1.00 7.84 -7.54
C LEU A 77 -1.06 6.75 -6.47
N ALA A 78 -1.37 5.50 -6.85
CA ALA A 78 -1.43 4.39 -5.91
C ALA A 78 -0.11 4.21 -5.15
N ARG A 79 1.03 4.19 -5.85
CA ARG A 79 2.36 4.09 -5.25
C ARG A 79 2.61 5.24 -4.27
N GLN A 80 2.34 6.48 -4.68
CA GLN A 80 2.50 7.65 -3.81
C GLN A 80 1.73 7.49 -2.49
N GLN A 81 0.47 7.04 -2.57
CA GLN A 81 -0.39 6.90 -1.39
C GLN A 81 0.02 5.73 -0.51
N TYR A 82 0.32 4.55 -1.06
CA TYR A 82 0.81 3.42 -0.26
C TYR A 82 2.15 3.71 0.42
N SER A 83 3.06 4.44 -0.23
CA SER A 83 4.35 4.80 0.36
C SER A 83 4.21 5.59 1.67
N ARG A 84 3.15 6.39 1.81
CA ARG A 84 2.85 7.12 3.05
C ARG A 84 2.45 6.20 4.20
N LEU A 85 1.97 5.00 3.89
CA LEU A 85 1.42 4.04 4.84
C LEU A 85 2.45 3.01 5.34
N MET A 86 3.61 2.88 4.70
CA MET A 86 4.63 1.87 5.05
C MET A 86 5.15 1.98 6.50
N ARG A 87 5.01 3.16 7.13
CA ARG A 87 5.52 3.45 8.47
C ARG A 87 4.43 3.80 9.48
N VAL A 88 3.15 3.64 9.13
CA VAL A 88 2.09 3.91 10.12
C VAL A 88 2.13 2.88 11.23
N PRO A 89 1.78 3.25 12.49
CA PRO A 89 1.85 2.33 13.62
C PRO A 89 0.95 1.10 13.50
N ASN A 90 -0.14 1.18 12.72
CA ASN A 90 -1.04 0.05 12.51
C ASN A 90 -0.35 -1.03 11.65
N PRO A 91 -0.07 -2.22 12.20
CA PRO A 91 0.66 -3.27 11.48
C PRO A 91 -0.14 -3.82 10.29
N GLY A 92 -1.48 -3.87 10.39
CA GLY A 92 -2.35 -4.30 9.29
C GLY A 92 -2.24 -3.34 8.10
N ILE A 93 -2.42 -2.04 8.33
CA ILE A 93 -2.36 -1.03 7.26
C ILE A 93 -0.96 -0.95 6.64
N SER A 94 0.10 -0.92 7.47
CA SER A 94 1.47 -0.85 6.95
C SER A 94 1.85 -2.12 6.18
N SER A 95 1.44 -3.30 6.64
CA SER A 95 1.63 -4.57 5.92
C SER A 95 0.86 -4.60 4.60
N THR A 96 -0.42 -4.18 4.57
CA THR A 96 -1.20 -4.08 3.33
C THR A 96 -0.56 -3.13 2.34
N ALA A 97 -0.10 -1.96 2.78
CA ALA A 97 0.56 -1.00 1.91
C ALA A 97 1.89 -1.53 1.32
N LEU A 98 2.70 -2.22 2.14
CA LEU A 98 3.92 -2.87 1.68
C LEU A 98 3.63 -3.98 0.66
N ASN A 99 2.62 -4.82 0.93
CA ASN A 99 2.16 -5.82 -0.02
C ASN A 99 1.79 -5.19 -1.36
N GLN A 100 1.00 -4.11 -1.34
CA GLN A 100 0.54 -3.44 -2.55
C GLN A 100 1.65 -2.77 -3.34
N LEU A 101 2.63 -2.17 -2.65
CA LEU A 101 3.82 -1.67 -3.32
C LEU A 101 4.60 -2.80 -4.00
N GLY A 102 4.69 -3.97 -3.37
CA GLY A 102 5.31 -5.15 -3.98
C GLY A 102 4.55 -5.61 -5.24
N VAL A 103 3.23 -5.56 -5.21
CA VAL A 103 2.39 -5.83 -6.39
C VAL A 103 2.66 -4.81 -7.52
N ILE A 104 2.78 -3.52 -7.21
CA ILE A 104 3.11 -2.49 -8.20
C ILE A 104 4.54 -2.68 -8.75
N ASP A 105 5.50 -3.10 -7.91
CA ASP A 105 6.87 -3.41 -8.35
C ASP A 105 6.89 -4.62 -9.29
N CYS A 106 6.13 -5.68 -8.99
CA CYS A 106 5.92 -6.80 -9.92
C CYS A 106 5.36 -6.34 -11.26
N LEU A 107 4.34 -5.47 -11.27
CA LEU A 107 3.77 -4.91 -12.50
C LEU A 107 4.79 -4.13 -13.32
N SER A 108 5.77 -3.50 -12.68
CA SER A 108 6.86 -2.78 -13.34
C SER A 108 8.03 -3.67 -13.78
N GLY A 109 7.98 -4.97 -13.46
CA GLY A 109 9.06 -5.93 -13.71
C GLY A 109 10.20 -5.92 -12.69
N ASP A 110 10.05 -5.22 -11.55
CA ASP A 110 11.04 -5.18 -10.48
C ASP A 110 10.79 -6.25 -9.41
N SER A 111 10.99 -7.51 -9.78
CA SER A 111 10.70 -8.63 -8.89
C SER A 111 11.60 -8.72 -7.65
N LEU A 112 12.80 -8.13 -7.68
CA LEU A 112 13.68 -8.09 -6.52
C LEU A 112 13.18 -7.09 -5.47
N ALA A 113 12.79 -5.89 -5.91
CA ALA A 113 12.17 -4.90 -5.03
C ALA A 113 10.85 -5.42 -4.46
N ALA A 114 10.03 -6.05 -5.31
CA ALA A 114 8.76 -6.65 -4.89
C ALA A 114 8.92 -7.70 -3.78
N GLU A 115 9.89 -8.61 -3.90
CA GLU A 115 10.10 -9.64 -2.88
C GLU A 115 10.53 -9.04 -1.52
N ASN A 116 11.38 -8.02 -1.53
CA ASN A 116 11.74 -7.32 -0.30
C ASN A 116 10.51 -6.68 0.34
N LEU A 117 9.64 -6.05 -0.46
CA LEU A 117 8.40 -5.45 0.06
C LEU A 117 7.43 -6.50 0.63
N PHE A 118 7.30 -7.67 0.00
CA PHE A 118 6.49 -8.76 0.56
C PHE A 118 7.07 -9.32 1.86
N ARG A 119 8.41 -9.44 1.97
CA ARG A 119 9.08 -9.81 3.22
C ARG A 119 8.79 -8.76 4.30
N ASP A 120 9.01 -7.48 4.00
CA ASP A 120 8.80 -6.39 4.93
C ASP A 120 7.32 -6.34 5.38
N ALA A 121 6.37 -6.63 4.47
CA ALA A 121 4.96 -6.76 4.81
C ALA A 121 4.70 -7.85 5.86
N LEU A 122 5.36 -9.01 5.74
CA LEU A 122 5.26 -10.12 6.69
C LEU A 122 5.95 -9.82 8.02
N GLU A 123 7.04 -9.05 8.01
CA GLU A 123 7.68 -8.56 9.24
C GLU A 123 6.76 -7.60 10.01
N ARG A 124 5.96 -6.78 9.30
CA ARG A 124 4.96 -5.90 9.93
C ARG A 124 3.76 -6.65 10.46
N ASN A 125 3.23 -7.59 9.67
CA ASN A 125 2.10 -8.39 10.07
C ASN A 125 2.23 -9.84 9.54
N PRO A 126 2.69 -10.78 10.38
CA PRO A 126 2.84 -12.17 10.00
C PRO A 126 1.53 -12.86 9.59
N SER A 127 0.36 -12.32 9.97
CA SER A 127 -0.96 -12.87 9.59
C SER A 127 -1.48 -12.36 8.25
N ASN A 128 -0.71 -11.54 7.52
CA ASN A 128 -1.08 -11.13 6.17
C ASN A 128 -0.88 -12.28 5.18
N ASP A 129 -1.93 -13.09 5.01
CA ASP A 129 -1.89 -14.26 4.13
C ASP A 129 -1.65 -13.89 2.66
N GLN A 130 -2.06 -12.68 2.22
CA GLN A 130 -1.79 -12.20 0.87
C GLN A 130 -0.30 -11.91 0.65
N ALA A 131 0.34 -11.22 1.60
CA ALA A 131 1.77 -11.00 1.56
C ALA A 131 2.54 -12.33 1.62
N ARG A 132 2.05 -13.31 2.39
CA ARG A 132 2.65 -14.65 2.47
C ARG A 132 2.58 -15.36 1.13
N TYR A 133 1.40 -15.38 0.53
CA TYR A 133 1.17 -15.97 -0.78
C TYR A 133 2.07 -15.33 -1.85
N ASN A 134 2.08 -13.99 -1.93
CA ASN A 134 2.88 -13.24 -2.89
C ASN A 134 4.39 -13.46 -2.69
N PHE A 135 4.87 -13.49 -1.43
CA PHE A 135 6.27 -13.77 -1.12
C PHE A 135 6.68 -15.20 -1.51
N GLU A 136 5.86 -16.20 -1.19
CA GLU A 136 6.14 -17.60 -1.53
C GLU A 136 6.19 -17.81 -3.03
N LEU A 137 5.25 -17.22 -3.75
CA LEU A 137 5.21 -17.23 -5.20
C LEU A 137 6.50 -16.66 -5.80
N MET A 138 6.93 -15.48 -5.33
CA MET A 138 8.17 -14.87 -5.82
C MET A 138 9.40 -15.74 -5.55
N ARG A 139 9.46 -16.37 -4.38
CA ARG A 139 10.54 -17.31 -4.05
C ARG A 139 10.54 -18.55 -4.93
N ARG A 140 9.38 -19.08 -5.33
CA ARG A 140 9.29 -20.22 -6.24
C ARG A 140 9.81 -19.85 -7.63
N PHE A 141 9.37 -18.71 -8.17
CA PHE A 141 9.89 -18.21 -9.44
C PHE A 141 11.42 -18.06 -9.46
N ARG A 142 12.02 -17.62 -8.35
CA ARG A 142 13.50 -17.52 -8.25
C ARG A 142 14.21 -18.85 -8.08
N ARG A 143 13.57 -19.91 -7.57
CA ARG A 143 14.21 -21.24 -7.45
C ARG A 143 14.21 -21.99 -8.78
N ASP A 144 13.19 -21.77 -9.60
CA ASP A 144 13.10 -22.34 -10.95
C ASP A 144 13.98 -21.59 -11.96
N VAL A 145 14.53 -20.43 -11.55
CA VAL A 145 15.67 -19.76 -12.20
C VAL A 145 16.95 -20.23 -11.51
N PRO A 146 17.95 -20.80 -12.23
CA PRO A 146 19.18 -21.23 -11.59
C PRO A 146 19.86 -20.05 -10.86
N PRO A 147 20.42 -20.26 -9.67
CA PRO A 147 21.15 -19.20 -8.99
C PRO A 147 22.26 -18.67 -9.92
N PRO A 148 22.59 -17.37 -9.87
CA PRO A 148 23.79 -16.90 -10.56
C PRO A 148 24.95 -17.74 -10.05
N ALA A 149 25.70 -18.34 -10.98
CA ALA A 149 26.84 -19.19 -10.63
C ALA A 149 27.69 -18.46 -9.61
N THR A 150 27.79 -19.02 -8.39
CA THR A 150 28.75 -18.54 -7.40
C THR A 150 30.12 -18.61 -8.06
N PRO A 151 30.89 -17.49 -8.11
CA PRO A 151 32.28 -17.57 -8.53
C PRO A 151 33.01 -18.60 -7.65
N PRO A 152 33.89 -19.45 -8.22
CA PRO A 152 34.67 -20.40 -7.43
C PRO A 152 35.43 -19.65 -6.34
N GLY A 153 35.41 -20.19 -5.12
CA GLY A 153 35.87 -19.50 -3.91
C GLY A 153 37.24 -18.86 -4.05
N THR A 154 37.35 -17.60 -3.65
CA THR A 154 38.62 -16.91 -3.46
C THR A 154 39.15 -17.11 -2.02
N PRO A 155 40.48 -17.27 -1.83
CA PRO A 155 41.11 -17.47 -0.52
C PRO A 155 40.97 -16.24 0.41
N PRO A 156 41.31 -16.36 1.72
CA PRO A 156 41.05 -15.31 2.71
C PRO A 156 41.83 -14.01 2.44
N PRO A 157 41.36 -12.85 2.95
CA PRO A 157 41.71 -11.54 2.39
C PRO A 157 43.09 -11.09 2.87
N THR A 158 43.95 -10.72 1.92
CA THR A 158 45.02 -9.74 2.17
C THR A 158 44.54 -8.38 1.66
N GLY A 159 44.64 -7.38 2.52
CA GLY A 159 43.93 -6.12 2.38
C GLY A 159 44.35 -5.27 1.18
N THR A 160 43.39 -4.53 0.63
CA THR A 160 43.55 -3.23 -0.05
C THR A 160 42.15 -2.61 -0.28
N PRO A 161 42.04 -1.27 -0.45
CA PRO A 161 40.82 -0.47 -0.18
C PRO A 161 39.74 -0.53 -1.29
N PRO A 162 38.49 -0.09 -1.04
CA PRO A 162 37.33 -0.43 -1.88
C PRO A 162 37.28 0.39 -3.19
N PRO A 163 36.67 -0.13 -4.27
CA PRO A 163 36.48 0.59 -5.53
C PRO A 163 35.19 1.45 -5.54
N PRO A 164 35.01 2.35 -6.54
CA PRO A 164 34.02 3.44 -6.52
C PRO A 164 32.57 2.97 -6.76
N LYS A 165 31.62 3.77 -6.26
CA LYS A 165 30.16 3.52 -6.19
C LYS A 165 29.38 3.48 -7.52
N GLU A 166 30.04 3.51 -8.68
CA GLU A 166 29.38 3.69 -9.99
C GLU A 166 29.00 2.35 -10.67
N SER A 167 29.45 1.21 -10.12
CA SER A 167 29.21 -0.13 -10.67
C SER A 167 27.92 -0.81 -10.17
N ALA A 168 27.25 -0.25 -9.16
CA ALA A 168 26.04 -0.85 -8.59
C ALA A 168 24.83 -0.72 -9.53
N ASP A 169 24.64 0.44 -10.15
CA ASP A 169 23.44 0.73 -10.95
C ASP A 169 23.47 0.01 -12.31
N VAL A 170 24.65 -0.17 -12.90
CA VAL A 170 24.84 -0.94 -14.14
C VAL A 170 24.69 -2.45 -13.89
N ALA A 171 25.13 -2.94 -12.72
CA ALA A 171 24.99 -4.35 -12.35
C ALA A 171 23.56 -4.72 -11.93
N VAL A 172 22.76 -3.76 -11.46
CA VAL A 172 21.34 -3.94 -11.13
C VAL A 172 20.47 -3.91 -12.39
N SER A 173 20.74 -2.98 -13.32
CA SER A 173 20.03 -2.92 -14.62
C SER A 173 20.30 -4.16 -15.48
N THR A 174 21.55 -4.62 -15.58
CA THR A 174 21.89 -5.84 -16.33
C THR A 174 21.20 -7.09 -15.75
N ARG A 175 21.14 -7.23 -14.41
CA ARG A 175 20.44 -8.34 -13.74
C ARG A 175 18.92 -8.28 -13.94
N ARG A 176 18.35 -7.07 -13.98
CA ARG A 176 16.94 -6.85 -14.29
C ARG A 176 16.63 -7.33 -15.71
N ASP A 177 17.46 -6.98 -16.68
CA ASP A 177 17.23 -7.31 -18.09
C ASP A 177 17.35 -8.83 -18.37
N GLU A 178 18.32 -9.50 -17.74
CA GLU A 178 18.48 -10.96 -17.83
C GLU A 178 17.32 -11.72 -17.19
N PHE A 179 16.81 -11.19 -16.07
CA PHE A 179 15.63 -11.74 -15.40
C PHE A 179 14.35 -11.52 -16.21
N LEU A 180 14.17 -10.36 -16.84
CA LEU A 180 13.05 -10.12 -17.77
C LEU A 180 13.14 -11.04 -18.99
N LYS A 181 14.35 -11.36 -19.45
CA LYS A 181 14.59 -12.31 -20.54
C LYS A 181 14.27 -13.75 -20.12
N SER A 182 14.58 -14.14 -18.88
CA SER A 182 14.23 -15.46 -18.35
C SER A 182 12.72 -15.62 -18.09
N LEU A 183 12.04 -14.54 -17.69
CA LEU A 183 10.57 -14.49 -17.60
C LEU A 183 9.91 -14.73 -18.96
N LYS A 184 10.43 -14.12 -20.03
CA LYS A 184 9.97 -14.38 -21.42
C LYS A 184 10.24 -15.82 -21.86
N GLN A 185 11.27 -16.45 -21.30
CA GLN A 185 11.73 -17.79 -21.67
C GLN A 185 10.91 -18.92 -20.98
N PHE A 186 10.22 -18.61 -19.89
CA PHE A 186 9.39 -19.54 -19.12
C PHE A 186 7.88 -19.30 -19.25
N ASN A 187 7.38 -18.81 -20.39
CA ASN A 187 5.94 -18.82 -20.75
C ASN A 187 4.93 -18.37 -19.66
N LEU A 188 5.36 -17.61 -18.65
CA LEU A 188 4.50 -16.83 -17.79
C LEU A 188 4.19 -15.57 -18.55
N THR A 189 3.17 -15.69 -19.39
CA THR A 189 2.61 -14.56 -20.10
C THR A 189 2.27 -13.47 -19.10
N GLU A 190 2.46 -12.21 -19.49
CA GLU A 190 2.00 -11.03 -18.77
C GLU A 190 0.56 -11.21 -18.24
N GLU A 191 -0.27 -11.93 -18.99
CA GLU A 191 -1.63 -12.35 -18.62
C GLU A 191 -1.74 -13.26 -17.39
N GLN A 192 -0.77 -14.12 -17.10
CA GLN A 192 -0.78 -14.97 -15.89
C GLN A 192 -0.40 -14.16 -14.66
N ALA A 193 0.54 -13.21 -14.78
CA ALA A 193 0.85 -12.25 -13.73
C ALA A 193 -0.35 -11.31 -13.46
N ILE A 194 -1.03 -10.87 -14.52
CA ILE A 194 -2.25 -10.06 -14.44
C ILE A 194 -3.41 -10.85 -13.79
N ARG A 195 -3.65 -12.11 -14.19
CA ARG A 195 -4.72 -12.95 -13.60
C ARG A 195 -4.50 -13.20 -12.12
N LEU A 196 -3.26 -13.37 -11.72
CA LEU A 196 -2.87 -13.58 -10.33
C LEU A 196 -3.05 -12.32 -9.48
N LEU A 197 -2.72 -11.18 -10.07
CA LEU A 197 -2.94 -9.85 -9.51
C LEU A 197 -4.43 -9.51 -9.41
N GLU A 198 -5.25 -9.91 -10.38
CA GLU A 198 -6.70 -9.77 -10.36
C GLU A 198 -7.33 -10.63 -9.26
N ALA A 199 -6.82 -11.85 -9.04
CA ALA A 199 -7.23 -12.69 -7.92
C ALA A 199 -6.89 -12.06 -6.55
N SER A 200 -5.72 -11.42 -6.44
CA SER A 200 -5.31 -10.67 -5.24
C SER A 200 -6.21 -9.45 -4.99
N HIS A 201 -6.47 -8.66 -6.02
CA HIS A 201 -7.35 -7.49 -5.96
C HIS A 201 -8.77 -7.85 -5.51
N ASN A 202 -9.34 -8.94 -6.03
CA ASN A 202 -10.69 -9.38 -5.65
C ASN A 202 -10.80 -9.77 -4.17
N GLN A 203 -9.75 -10.34 -3.59
CA GLN A 203 -9.70 -10.68 -2.17
C GLN A 203 -9.60 -9.42 -1.28
N GLU A 204 -8.95 -8.36 -1.75
CA GLU A 204 -8.84 -7.08 -1.04
C GLU A 204 -10.16 -6.31 -1.02
N ILE A 205 -10.92 -6.36 -2.12
CA ILE A 205 -12.28 -5.81 -2.16
C ILE A 205 -13.14 -6.46 -1.07
N GLN A 206 -13.01 -7.77 -0.84
CA GLN A 206 -13.71 -8.45 0.24
C GLN A 206 -13.25 -7.99 1.62
N TYR A 207 -11.95 -7.74 1.82
CA TYR A 207 -11.42 -7.22 3.09
C TYR A 207 -11.97 -5.81 3.42
N ILE A 208 -12.08 -4.93 2.42
CA ILE A 208 -12.68 -3.59 2.59
C ILE A 208 -14.15 -3.69 3.05
N GLN A 209 -14.90 -4.68 2.55
CA GLN A 209 -16.31 -4.88 2.92
C GLN A 209 -16.49 -5.49 4.32
N GLN A 210 -15.52 -6.28 4.80
CA GLN A 210 -15.62 -6.99 6.08
C GLN A 210 -15.21 -6.15 7.29
N ARG A 211 -14.58 -4.98 7.10
CA ARG A 211 -14.30 -4.08 8.23
C ARG A 211 -15.64 -3.58 8.80
N PRO A 212 -16.00 -3.91 10.05
CA PRO A 212 -17.19 -3.33 10.65
C PRO A 212 -17.01 -1.81 10.63
N ARG A 213 -18.00 -1.09 10.10
CA ARG A 213 -18.05 0.38 10.16
C ARG A 213 -17.71 0.77 11.58
N LYS A 214 -16.53 1.35 11.79
CA LYS A 214 -16.12 1.84 13.11
C LYS A 214 -17.23 2.79 13.53
N ALA A 215 -18.00 2.42 14.55
CA ALA A 215 -19.11 3.22 15.03
C ALA A 215 -18.54 4.55 15.51
N GLU A 216 -18.54 5.53 14.60
CA GLU A 216 -18.20 6.90 14.90
C GLU A 216 -19.28 7.35 15.87
N ASN A 217 -18.91 7.52 17.15
CA ASN A 217 -19.80 7.71 18.28
C ASN A 217 -21.00 8.58 17.89
N VAL A 218 -22.14 7.94 17.64
CA VAL A 218 -23.43 8.62 17.58
C VAL A 218 -23.67 9.03 19.02
N VAL A 219 -23.40 10.30 19.32
CA VAL A 219 -23.87 10.90 20.56
C VAL A 219 -25.40 10.78 20.50
N ASP A 220 -25.94 9.83 21.27
CA ASP A 220 -27.38 9.66 21.46
C ASP A 220 -27.90 10.87 22.22
N THR A 221 -28.23 11.95 21.51
CA THR A 221 -29.01 13.06 22.05
C THR A 221 -30.47 12.65 22.13
N ARG A 222 -30.76 11.65 22.97
CA ARG A 222 -32.08 11.53 23.60
C ARG A 222 -32.04 12.37 24.87
N GLU A 223 -32.26 13.67 24.67
CA GLU A 223 -32.74 14.53 25.74
C GLU A 223 -34.04 13.93 26.28
N LYS A 224 -33.96 13.39 27.50
CA LYS A 224 -35.14 13.18 28.33
C LYS A 224 -35.56 14.56 28.83
N TRP A 225 -36.67 15.05 28.29
CA TRP A 225 -37.50 16.06 28.92
C TRP A 225 -38.14 15.46 30.19
#